data_AF-A0AAV1N4I0-F1
#
_entry.id   AF-A0AAV1N4I0-F1
#
_cell.length_a   1.000
_cell.length_b   1.000
_cell.length_c   1.000
_cell.angle_alpha   90.00
_cell.angle_beta   90.00
_cell.angle_gamma   90.00
#
_symmetry.space_group_name_H-M   'P 1'
#
loop_
_entity.id
_entity.type
_entity.pdbx_description
1 polymer ?
#
loop_
_entity_poly.entity_id
_entity_poly.type
_entity_poly.pdbx_seq_one_letter_code
_entity_poly.pdbx_strand_id
1 'polypeptide(L)'
;MFSRSVNVCVTLCLWITALTSPGSVSARKQDDSFFTASIYRARCASRCLSLHITRISAFFKHSQNNGSLVWCQNHKQCSKCLEPCKESWDLKENQCQDLCEPLFPKKHYECLTSCEFLKSVEGVKQGDCPAPEKASGFAAACVESCEEDGECSTVKKCCPNGCGHTCQLPKNLYKGVPLKPRKELVFLEQPSGQLEIRWSSKFNISVEPVLYVVQRRWNYGIHPSEDDATEWQTVAQTAEEHVQLADIRASRWYQFRVAAVNVHGTRGFTAPSKHFRSSRDPSAPPSPTNLCVTNITLGDEGMLTARLNWTLPEEPDIPVHHYKVFWSWTVPTKSMVPSKKKRRKTTNGAQSWVDLEGLQANSSYTVELQAVTYWGQVRLKSSKASLHFSTTQSNESVLKSKKEEISPLGSTLAKRLSGPLEVGTPFYQDGQLQVRVYWKNRGDPAVSRYHVQWMTEYCSHNETRGPEKSVTQENYINLPGLLFSCKYKVTVHMLKSKRRSKDESTTFLTPSCATIRSKTHKHIPCPGEGGNYRASESFGQARESYGFLFHQ
;
A
#
# COMPACT_ATOMS: atom_id res chain seq x y z
N MET A 1 -85.63 10.17 15.68
CA MET A 1 -86.39 8.91 15.55
C MET A 1 -85.86 8.14 14.35
N PHE A 2 -85.57 6.86 14.57
CA PHE A 2 -85.23 5.80 13.61
C PHE A 2 -83.85 5.75 12.93
N SER A 3 -83.16 4.68 13.35
CA SER A 3 -81.97 4.01 12.83
C SER A 3 -82.31 3.09 11.64
N ARG A 4 -81.36 2.91 10.72
CA ARG A 4 -81.01 1.66 9.98
C ARG A 4 -79.77 1.95 9.12
N SER A 5 -78.58 1.51 9.53
CA SER A 5 -77.94 0.20 9.30
C SER A 5 -77.51 -0.05 7.84
N VAL A 6 -76.23 0.24 7.55
CA VAL A 6 -75.14 -0.68 7.14
C VAL A 6 -75.04 -0.91 5.63
N ASN A 7 -73.96 -0.37 5.05
CA ASN A 7 -73.24 -1.05 3.97
C ASN A 7 -71.73 -0.90 4.21
N VAL A 8 -71.07 -2.05 4.19
CA VAL A 8 -69.66 -2.28 4.46
C VAL A 8 -68.82 -1.68 3.33
N CYS A 9 -67.80 -0.88 3.66
CA CYS A 9 -66.73 -0.57 2.73
C CYS A 9 -65.38 -0.76 3.45
N VAL A 10 -64.61 -1.71 2.94
CA VAL A 10 -63.29 -2.11 3.43
C VAL A 10 -62.31 -0.97 3.21
N THR A 11 -61.83 -0.33 4.28
CA THR A 11 -60.73 0.64 4.22
C THR A 11 -59.40 -0.10 4.14
N LEU A 12 -58.73 0.01 3.00
CA LEU A 12 -57.39 -0.51 2.77
C LEU A 12 -56.38 0.40 3.51
N CYS A 13 -55.71 -0.11 4.53
CA CYS A 13 -54.56 0.55 5.16
C CYS A 13 -53.34 0.49 4.23
N LEU A 14 -52.96 1.63 3.65
CA LEU A 14 -51.65 1.81 3.00
C LEU A 14 -50.68 2.47 3.98
N TRP A 15 -49.76 1.67 4.50
CA TRP A 15 -48.57 2.16 5.21
C TRP A 15 -47.56 2.69 4.19
N ILE A 16 -47.27 3.99 4.23
CA ILE A 16 -46.13 4.57 3.52
C ILE A 16 -45.00 4.75 4.55
N THR A 17 -44.05 3.82 4.55
CA THR A 17 -42.77 3.98 5.24
C THR A 17 -41.85 4.84 4.38
N ALA A 18 -41.65 6.11 4.78
CA ALA A 18 -40.62 6.96 4.22
C ALA A 18 -39.24 6.52 4.76
N LEU A 19 -38.52 5.70 3.99
CA LEU A 19 -37.10 5.43 4.21
C LEU A 19 -36.28 6.61 3.69
N THR A 20 -35.95 7.55 4.58
CA THR A 20 -34.90 8.54 4.31
C THR A 20 -33.54 7.88 4.53
N SER A 21 -32.92 7.38 3.46
CA SER A 21 -31.50 7.02 3.47
C SER A 21 -30.65 8.29 3.64
N PRO A 22 -29.66 8.33 4.55
CA PRO A 22 -28.73 9.43 4.61
C PRO A 22 -27.81 9.34 3.39
N GLY A 23 -28.08 10.16 2.39
CA GLY A 23 -27.17 10.40 1.29
C GLY A 23 -25.87 10.96 1.84
N SER A 24 -24.80 10.16 1.73
CA SER A 24 -23.42 10.58 1.93
C SER A 24 -23.08 11.68 0.92
N VAL A 25 -23.28 12.93 1.34
CA VAL A 25 -22.63 14.08 0.71
C VAL A 25 -21.15 13.91 1.01
N SER A 26 -20.37 13.68 -0.05
CA SER A 26 -18.91 13.66 0.01
C SER A 26 -18.40 15.05 0.38
N ALA A 27 -18.46 15.36 1.67
CA ALA A 27 -17.73 16.45 2.27
C ALA A 27 -16.25 16.08 2.17
N ARG A 28 -15.46 16.95 1.53
CA ARG A 28 -14.00 16.91 1.56
C ARG A 28 -13.55 16.59 2.98
N LYS A 29 -12.92 15.42 3.16
CA LYS A 29 -12.38 14.93 4.42
C LYS A 29 -11.27 15.88 4.87
N GLN A 30 -11.65 16.92 5.62
CA GLN A 30 -10.75 17.98 6.04
C GLN A 30 -10.08 17.57 7.35
N ASP A 31 -8.91 16.94 7.20
CA ASP A 31 -7.79 16.81 8.16
C ASP A 31 -8.15 16.62 9.65
N ASP A 32 -8.57 15.41 10.02
CA ASP A 32 -8.56 14.89 11.40
C ASP A 32 -7.12 14.66 11.95
N SER A 33 -6.12 15.40 11.42
CA SER A 33 -4.70 15.25 11.78
C SER A 33 -4.37 15.67 13.21
N PHE A 34 -5.33 16.27 13.93
CA PHE A 34 -5.18 16.64 15.34
C PHE A 34 -5.27 15.44 16.29
N PHE A 35 -5.93 14.36 15.88
CA PHE A 35 -6.32 13.24 16.76
C PHE A 35 -5.63 11.93 16.38
N THR A 36 -4.30 11.97 16.20
CA THR A 36 -3.52 10.75 16.02
C THR A 36 -3.11 10.18 17.36
N ALA A 37 -3.11 8.85 17.49
CA ALA A 37 -2.69 8.17 18.72
C ALA A 37 -1.28 8.59 19.19
N SER A 38 -0.40 8.96 18.24
CA SER A 38 0.92 9.53 18.55
C SER A 38 0.88 10.88 19.27
N ILE A 39 -0.11 11.74 19.01
CA ILE A 39 -0.27 13.01 19.73
C ILE A 39 -0.69 12.72 21.19
N TYR A 40 -1.64 11.82 21.42
CA TYR A 40 -2.07 11.46 22.77
C TYR A 40 -0.94 10.85 23.60
N ARG A 41 -0.16 9.95 22.99
CA ARG A 41 1.06 9.38 23.58
C ARG A 41 2.12 10.44 23.87
N ALA A 42 2.31 11.43 23.00
CA ALA A 42 3.20 12.55 23.24
C ALA A 42 2.71 13.45 24.39
N ARG A 43 1.39 13.69 24.53
CA ARG A 43 0.82 14.42 25.68
C ARG A 43 1.06 13.67 26.99
N CYS A 44 0.82 12.35 26.98
CA CYS A 44 1.10 11.44 28.11
C CYS A 44 2.58 11.52 28.53
N ALA A 45 3.50 11.37 27.57
CA ALA A 45 4.93 11.43 27.84
C ALA A 45 5.37 12.82 28.33
N SER A 46 4.85 13.91 27.75
CA SER A 46 5.10 15.27 28.21
C SER A 46 4.69 15.46 29.68
N ARG A 47 3.51 14.98 30.08
CA ARG A 47 3.05 15.01 31.48
C ARG A 47 4.02 14.29 32.42
N CYS A 48 4.52 13.11 32.04
CA CYS A 48 5.50 12.39 32.84
C CYS A 48 6.79 13.19 33.02
N LEU A 49 7.24 13.90 31.98
CA LEU A 49 8.38 14.81 32.09
C LEU A 49 8.08 16.00 33.01
N SER A 50 6.87 16.57 32.93
CA SER A 50 6.43 17.66 33.82
C SER A 50 6.50 17.26 35.30
N LEU A 51 6.02 16.05 35.64
CA LEU A 51 6.04 15.54 37.02
C LEU A 51 7.47 15.41 37.58
N HIS A 52 8.47 15.28 36.73
CA HIS A 52 9.88 15.18 37.11
C HIS A 52 10.74 16.39 36.71
N ILE A 53 10.11 17.52 36.34
CA ILE A 53 10.80 18.69 35.79
C ILE A 53 11.89 19.26 36.71
N THR A 54 11.69 19.21 38.02
CA THR A 54 12.66 19.72 39.00
C THR A 54 13.95 18.90 39.02
N ARG A 55 13.85 17.57 38.89
CA ARG A 55 14.99 16.65 38.80
C ARG A 55 15.70 16.78 37.45
N ILE A 56 14.92 16.93 36.38
CA ILE A 56 15.44 17.15 35.02
C ILE A 56 16.24 18.46 34.99
N SER A 57 15.67 19.55 35.52
CA SER A 57 16.31 20.88 35.54
C SER A 57 17.58 20.92 36.40
N ALA A 58 17.64 20.13 37.48
CA ALA A 58 18.85 20.00 38.29
C ALA A 58 20.00 19.30 37.54
N PHE A 59 19.67 18.37 36.62
CA PHE A 59 20.64 17.62 35.84
C PHE A 59 21.09 18.40 34.59
N PHE A 60 20.17 19.11 33.93
CA PHE A 60 20.43 19.92 32.74
C PHE A 60 20.51 21.41 33.13
N LYS A 61 21.65 21.84 33.68
CA LYS A 61 21.88 23.21 34.21
C LYS A 61 21.73 24.36 33.19
N HIS A 62 21.54 24.08 31.90
CA HIS A 62 21.22 25.08 30.89
C HIS A 62 20.22 24.51 29.89
N SER A 63 18.97 24.97 30.00
CA SER A 63 18.04 25.27 28.90
C SER A 63 18.41 24.73 27.50
N GLN A 64 18.30 23.42 27.29
CA GLN A 64 17.77 22.78 26.08
C GLN A 64 17.31 21.37 26.49
N ASN A 65 16.14 20.96 26.03
CA ASN A 65 15.45 19.70 26.37
C ASN A 65 16.19 18.44 25.84
N ASN A 66 17.46 18.58 25.45
CA ASN A 66 18.25 17.59 24.73
C ASN A 66 18.59 16.43 25.67
N GLY A 67 17.72 15.42 25.64
CA GLY A 67 17.85 14.22 26.46
C GLY A 67 16.91 14.14 27.66
N SER A 68 15.92 15.03 27.84
CA SER A 68 14.96 14.90 28.95
C SER A 68 14.11 13.63 28.84
N LEU A 69 13.67 13.29 27.62
CA LEU A 69 12.98 12.04 27.32
C LEU A 69 13.87 10.82 27.57
N VAL A 70 15.12 10.86 27.08
CA VAL A 70 16.11 9.78 27.27
C VAL A 70 16.46 9.60 28.75
N TRP A 71 16.61 10.68 29.50
CA TRP A 71 16.81 10.65 30.94
C TRP A 71 15.63 9.98 31.65
N CYS A 72 14.40 10.34 31.29
CA CYS A 72 13.19 9.79 31.89
C CYS A 72 13.05 8.29 31.62
N GLN A 73 13.37 7.83 30.41
CA GLN A 73 13.40 6.41 30.04
C GLN A 73 14.35 5.60 30.93
N ASN A 74 15.47 6.20 31.35
CA ASN A 74 16.47 5.56 32.21
C ASN A 74 16.21 5.75 33.71
N HIS A 75 15.34 6.67 34.11
CA HIS A 75 15.07 6.97 35.51
C HIS A 75 13.97 6.08 36.09
N LYS A 76 14.29 5.36 37.18
CA LYS A 76 13.45 4.30 37.81
C LYS A 76 11.98 4.62 38.07
N GLN A 77 11.62 5.88 38.34
CA GLN A 77 10.21 6.28 38.54
C GLN A 77 9.58 6.89 37.29
N CYS A 78 10.37 7.60 36.49
CA CYS A 78 9.86 8.33 35.32
C CYS A 78 9.53 7.34 34.19
N SER A 79 10.37 6.30 34.06
CA SER A 79 10.14 5.20 33.11
C SER A 79 8.83 4.46 33.36
N LYS A 80 8.40 4.31 34.62
CA LYS A 80 7.10 3.72 34.98
C LYS A 80 5.93 4.57 34.49
N CYS A 81 6.03 5.89 34.60
CA CYS A 81 5.04 6.81 34.07
C CYS A 81 4.99 6.75 32.53
N LEU A 82 6.15 6.59 31.86
CA LEU A 82 6.21 6.52 30.40
C LEU A 82 5.68 5.22 29.81
N GLU A 83 5.56 4.15 30.58
CA GLU A 83 5.21 2.82 30.06
C GLU A 83 3.90 2.80 29.26
N PRO A 84 2.78 3.38 29.75
CA PRO A 84 1.53 3.44 28.99
C PRO A 84 1.62 4.34 27.76
N CYS A 85 2.53 5.31 27.72
CA CYS A 85 2.64 6.28 26.64
C CYS A 85 3.36 5.73 25.39
N LYS A 86 3.84 4.47 25.40
CA LYS A 86 4.56 3.87 24.27
C LYS A 86 3.60 3.36 23.19
N GLU A 87 4.09 3.22 21.96
CA GLU A 87 3.27 2.76 20.82
C GLU A 87 2.88 1.27 20.86
N SER A 88 3.52 0.47 21.71
CA SER A 88 3.31 -0.99 21.80
C SER A 88 1.99 -1.40 22.47
N TRP A 89 1.18 -0.46 22.94
CA TRP A 89 -0.05 -0.73 23.65
C TRP A 89 -1.27 -0.17 22.93
N ASP A 90 -2.28 -1.01 22.71
CA ASP A 90 -3.60 -0.61 22.21
C ASP A 90 -4.59 -0.55 23.39
N LEU A 91 -5.27 0.59 23.52
CA LEU A 91 -6.13 0.92 24.66
C LEU A 91 -7.54 0.34 24.53
N LYS A 92 -7.84 -0.30 23.40
CA LYS A 92 -9.18 -0.80 23.09
C LYS A 92 -9.63 -2.02 23.87
N GLU A 93 -8.76 -2.70 24.63
CA GLU A 93 -9.11 -3.99 25.24
C GLU A 93 -8.59 -4.25 26.67
N ASN A 94 -7.97 -3.29 27.35
CA ASN A 94 -7.29 -3.58 28.62
C ASN A 94 -7.59 -2.56 29.73
N GLN A 95 -7.83 -3.05 30.94
CA GLN A 95 -7.91 -2.19 32.14
C GLN A 95 -6.48 -1.76 32.48
N CYS A 96 -6.26 -0.52 32.92
CA CYS A 96 -4.91 0.01 33.20
C CYS A 96 -4.13 -0.86 34.21
N GLN A 97 -4.84 -1.60 35.05
CA GLN A 97 -4.34 -2.60 35.99
C GLN A 97 -3.63 -3.76 35.27
N ASP A 98 -4.23 -4.29 34.20
CA ASP A 98 -3.68 -5.42 33.43
C ASP A 98 -2.33 -5.08 32.79
N LEU A 99 -2.11 -3.80 32.46
CA LEU A 99 -0.82 -3.31 31.98
C LEU A 99 0.17 -3.11 33.13
N CYS A 100 -0.25 -2.40 34.18
CA CYS A 100 0.67 -1.85 35.15
C CYS A 100 1.06 -2.84 36.27
N GLU A 101 0.16 -3.74 36.66
CA GLU A 101 0.43 -4.70 37.75
C GLU A 101 1.45 -5.78 37.36
N PRO A 102 1.39 -6.42 36.17
CA PRO A 102 2.40 -7.41 35.77
C PRO A 102 3.78 -6.78 35.54
N LEU A 103 3.83 -5.57 34.97
CA LEU A 103 5.07 -4.86 34.69
C LEU A 103 5.72 -4.27 35.96
N PHE A 104 4.90 -3.83 36.92
CA PHE A 104 5.38 -3.20 38.15
C PHE A 104 4.67 -3.77 39.39
N PRO A 105 5.05 -4.98 39.85
CA PRO A 105 4.40 -5.64 40.99
C PRO A 105 4.46 -4.86 42.31
N LYS A 106 5.36 -3.88 42.42
CA LYS A 106 5.50 -2.98 43.57
C LYS A 106 5.49 -1.52 43.10
N LYS A 107 4.61 -0.70 43.69
CA LYS A 107 4.48 0.75 43.41
C LYS A 107 4.19 1.03 41.93
N HIS A 108 3.03 0.59 41.44
CA HIS A 108 2.53 0.82 40.07
C HIS A 108 1.68 2.09 39.89
N TYR A 109 1.47 2.89 40.94
CA TYR A 109 0.57 4.05 40.89
C TYR A 109 0.95 5.10 39.82
N GLU A 110 2.25 5.30 39.56
CA GLU A 110 2.75 6.18 38.48
C GLU A 110 2.29 5.70 37.10
N CYS A 111 2.34 4.38 36.88
CA CYS A 111 1.89 3.75 35.64
C CYS A 111 0.36 3.87 35.52
N LEU A 112 -0.39 3.50 36.56
CA LEU A 112 -1.86 3.59 36.53
C LEU A 112 -2.35 5.01 36.24
N THR A 113 -1.80 5.99 36.94
CA THR A 113 -2.19 7.40 36.77
C THR A 113 -1.85 7.92 35.38
N SER A 114 -0.74 7.46 34.79
CA SER A 114 -0.37 7.81 33.42
C SER A 114 -1.26 7.13 32.38
N CYS A 115 -1.63 5.87 32.59
CA CYS A 115 -2.54 5.12 31.75
C CYS A 115 -3.95 5.74 31.75
N GLU A 116 -4.50 6.07 32.92
CA GLU A 116 -5.80 6.73 33.03
C GLU A 116 -5.79 8.12 32.40
N PHE A 117 -4.68 8.85 32.53
CA PHE A 117 -4.50 10.11 31.81
C PHE A 117 -4.50 9.91 30.30
N LEU A 118 -3.80 8.89 29.79
CA LEU A 118 -3.79 8.57 28.36
C LEU A 118 -5.19 8.24 27.84
N LYS A 119 -5.92 7.37 28.55
CA LYS A 119 -7.31 7.03 28.23
C LYS A 119 -8.22 8.27 28.23
N SER A 120 -8.04 9.16 29.20
CA SER A 120 -8.77 10.44 29.27
C SER A 120 -8.48 11.34 28.06
N VAL A 121 -7.22 11.47 27.63
CA VAL A 121 -6.90 12.35 26.48
C VAL A 121 -7.32 11.78 25.13
N GLU A 122 -7.59 10.47 25.02
CA GLU A 122 -8.18 9.86 23.82
C GLU A 122 -9.68 10.16 23.70
N GLY A 123 -10.40 10.19 24.82
CA GLY A 123 -11.83 10.50 24.87
C GLY A 123 -12.16 12.00 24.96
N VAL A 124 -11.22 12.82 25.44
CA VAL A 124 -11.46 14.26 25.67
C VAL A 124 -10.59 15.12 24.75
N LYS A 125 -11.25 15.84 23.84
CA LYS A 125 -10.60 16.79 22.93
C LYS A 125 -10.07 18.03 23.66
N GLN A 126 -9.10 18.68 23.03
CA GLN A 126 -8.39 19.83 23.58
C GLN A 126 -9.30 21.06 23.79
N GLY A 127 -9.08 21.78 24.89
CA GLY A 127 -9.81 22.99 25.26
C GLY A 127 -11.02 22.73 26.17
N ASP A 128 -11.66 23.80 26.60
CA ASP A 128 -12.72 23.79 27.60
C ASP A 128 -14.10 24.00 26.96
N CYS A 129 -15.13 23.36 27.50
CA CYS A 129 -16.50 23.66 27.07
C CYS A 129 -16.87 25.11 27.40
N PRO A 130 -17.52 25.83 26.47
CA PRO A 130 -18.09 27.14 26.79
C PRO A 130 -19.19 27.00 27.85
N ALA A 131 -19.30 28.01 28.72
CA ALA A 131 -20.41 28.09 29.66
C ALA A 131 -21.78 28.06 28.94
N PRO A 132 -22.78 27.32 29.45
CA PRO A 132 -24.09 27.13 28.81
C PRO A 132 -24.79 28.43 28.40
N GLU A 133 -24.64 29.49 29.18
CA GLU A 133 -25.30 30.78 28.96
C GLU A 133 -24.73 31.51 27.73
N LYS A 134 -23.57 31.07 27.25
CA LYS A 134 -22.90 31.60 26.05
C LYS A 134 -23.21 30.76 24.81
N ALA A 135 -24.01 29.70 24.92
CA ALA A 135 -24.47 28.93 23.78
C ALA A 135 -25.46 29.78 22.97
N SER A 136 -25.36 29.75 21.65
CA SER A 136 -26.24 30.50 20.73
C SER A 136 -26.50 29.73 19.46
N GLY A 137 -27.65 29.98 18.81
CA GLY A 137 -28.04 29.25 17.61
C GLY A 137 -28.21 27.75 17.89
N PHE A 138 -27.69 26.89 17.01
CA PHE A 138 -27.77 25.43 17.20
C PHE A 138 -27.08 24.96 18.50
N ALA A 139 -26.04 25.66 18.97
CA ALA A 139 -25.36 25.31 20.21
C ALA A 139 -26.28 25.43 21.45
N ALA A 140 -27.34 26.24 21.41
CA ALA A 140 -28.32 26.40 22.49
C ALA A 140 -29.57 25.53 22.32
N ALA A 141 -29.64 24.70 21.26
CA ALA A 141 -30.79 23.85 21.01
C ALA A 141 -30.92 22.77 22.08
N CYS A 142 -32.14 22.57 22.60
CA CYS A 142 -32.41 21.57 23.64
C CYS A 142 -32.47 20.16 23.05
N VAL A 143 -31.31 19.62 22.68
CA VAL A 143 -31.16 18.32 22.01
C VAL A 143 -29.96 17.59 22.58
N GLU A 144 -30.04 16.27 22.66
CA GLU A 144 -28.88 15.39 22.88
C GLU A 144 -28.32 15.00 21.52
N SER A 145 -27.39 15.80 21.01
CA SER A 145 -26.78 15.58 19.68
C SER A 145 -25.42 14.89 19.74
N CYS A 146 -24.87 14.72 20.94
CA CYS A 146 -23.64 13.98 21.19
C CYS A 146 -23.60 13.50 22.65
N GLU A 147 -22.85 12.44 22.91
CA GLU A 147 -22.51 11.97 24.26
C GLU A 147 -21.03 12.18 24.57
N GLU A 148 -20.16 12.00 23.56
CA GLU A 148 -18.71 12.10 23.70
C GLU A 148 -18.10 13.07 22.68
N ASP A 149 -16.94 13.63 23.01
CA ASP A 149 -16.21 14.52 22.11
C ASP A 149 -15.88 13.87 20.75
N GLY A 150 -15.73 12.54 20.73
CA GLY A 150 -15.42 11.75 19.54
C GLY A 150 -16.52 11.80 18.46
N GLU A 151 -17.77 12.00 18.85
CA GLU A 151 -18.91 12.10 17.93
C GLU A 151 -18.95 13.45 17.20
N CYS A 152 -18.31 14.46 17.78
CA CYS A 152 -18.22 15.78 17.18
C CYS A 152 -17.15 15.80 16.08
N SER A 153 -17.43 16.46 14.96
CA SER A 153 -16.44 16.62 13.89
C SER A 153 -15.33 17.61 14.27
N THR A 154 -14.12 17.41 13.74
CA THR A 154 -12.99 18.33 13.90
C THR A 154 -12.66 18.60 15.38
N VAL A 155 -12.30 19.83 15.74
CA VAL A 155 -11.93 20.26 17.10
C VAL A 155 -13.12 20.52 18.04
N LYS A 156 -14.37 20.31 17.58
CA LYS A 156 -15.56 20.53 18.41
C LYS A 156 -15.66 19.50 19.53
N LYS A 157 -16.09 19.95 20.69
CA LYS A 157 -16.35 19.16 21.90
C LYS A 157 -17.84 18.95 22.08
N CYS A 158 -18.20 17.83 22.70
CA CYS A 158 -19.56 17.62 23.18
C CYS A 158 -19.74 18.38 24.49
N CYS A 159 -20.55 19.43 24.46
CA CYS A 159 -20.65 20.38 25.58
C CYS A 159 -22.10 20.55 26.02
N PRO A 160 -22.34 20.61 27.34
CA PRO A 160 -23.66 20.89 27.88
C PRO A 160 -24.06 22.33 27.53
N ASN A 161 -25.34 22.52 27.20
CA ASN A 161 -25.90 23.83 26.87
C ASN A 161 -27.07 24.24 27.78
N GLY A 162 -27.22 23.56 28.93
CA GLY A 162 -28.20 23.87 29.97
C GLY A 162 -29.39 22.93 30.00
N CYS A 163 -29.74 22.29 28.88
CA CYS A 163 -30.79 21.27 28.84
C CYS A 163 -30.49 20.06 27.94
N GLY A 164 -29.38 20.07 27.19
CA GLY A 164 -28.83 18.90 26.51
C GLY A 164 -27.34 19.07 26.17
N HIS A 165 -26.83 18.27 25.23
CA HIS A 165 -25.45 18.36 24.73
C HIS A 165 -25.37 18.63 23.22
N THR A 166 -24.51 19.59 22.88
CA THR A 166 -24.24 19.95 21.48
C THR A 166 -22.76 20.04 21.17
N CYS A 167 -22.40 19.77 19.91
CA CYS A 167 -21.04 19.92 19.42
C CYS A 167 -20.65 21.39 19.28
N GLN A 168 -19.85 21.88 20.22
CA GLN A 168 -19.48 23.28 20.35
C GLN A 168 -17.98 23.49 20.14
N LEU A 169 -17.59 24.69 19.68
CA LEU A 169 -16.18 25.05 19.59
C LEU A 169 -15.62 25.30 21.00
N PRO A 170 -14.49 24.66 21.36
CA PRO A 170 -13.90 24.82 22.68
C PRO A 170 -13.35 26.22 22.90
N LYS A 171 -13.42 26.69 24.15
CA LYS A 171 -12.66 27.85 24.64
C LYS A 171 -11.26 27.41 25.04
N ASN A 172 -10.35 28.38 25.15
CA ASN A 172 -8.97 28.17 25.62
C ASN A 172 -8.19 27.09 24.85
N LEU A 173 -8.55 26.81 23.59
CA LEU A 173 -7.96 25.73 22.79
C LEU A 173 -6.42 25.76 22.78
N TYR A 174 -5.82 26.94 22.84
CA TYR A 174 -4.36 27.11 22.76
C TYR A 174 -3.71 27.60 24.06
N LYS A 175 -4.43 27.59 25.19
CA LYS A 175 -3.90 28.01 26.48
C LYS A 175 -2.83 27.02 26.94
N GLY A 176 -1.61 27.50 27.17
CA GLY A 176 -0.47 26.67 27.59
C GLY A 176 0.08 25.72 26.53
N VAL A 177 -0.49 25.67 25.32
CA VAL A 177 -0.04 24.80 24.22
C VAL A 177 1.21 25.40 23.55
N PRO A 178 2.19 24.61 23.07
CA PRO A 178 3.38 25.11 22.39
C PRO A 178 3.07 25.64 20.97
N LEU A 179 3.84 26.61 20.48
CA LEU A 179 3.68 27.03 19.08
C LEU A 179 4.16 25.92 18.16
N LYS A 180 3.53 25.91 16.99
CA LYS A 180 3.94 25.11 15.84
C LYS A 180 5.38 25.47 15.45
N PRO A 181 6.27 24.48 15.21
CA PRO A 181 7.62 24.74 14.72
C PRO A 181 7.61 25.55 13.42
N ARG A 182 8.75 26.14 13.06
CA ARG A 182 8.88 26.79 11.75
C ARG A 182 8.66 25.77 10.64
N LYS A 183 7.99 26.21 9.57
CA LYS A 183 7.68 25.37 8.39
C LYS A 183 8.93 24.88 7.64
N GLU A 184 10.05 25.58 7.79
CA GLU A 184 11.30 25.28 7.10
C GLU A 184 12.06 24.19 7.87
N LEU A 185 11.97 22.97 7.35
CA LEU A 185 12.78 21.84 7.79
C LEU A 185 14.10 21.81 7.01
N VAL A 186 15.19 21.50 7.72
CA VAL A 186 16.52 21.32 7.14
C VAL A 186 16.83 19.83 7.08
N PHE A 187 17.28 19.36 5.92
CA PHE A 187 17.61 17.96 5.66
C PHE A 187 19.11 17.81 5.47
N LEU A 188 19.74 16.92 6.25
CA LEU A 188 21.17 16.61 6.16
C LEU A 188 21.33 15.10 5.98
N GLU A 189 21.65 14.68 4.75
CA GLU A 189 21.93 13.28 4.45
C GLU A 189 23.42 12.98 4.71
N GLN A 190 23.68 12.04 5.61
CA GLN A 190 25.03 11.60 5.94
C GLN A 190 25.56 10.61 4.89
N PRO A 191 26.89 10.47 4.73
CA PRO A 191 27.47 9.45 3.84
C PRO A 191 27.06 8.01 4.16
N SER A 192 26.71 7.74 5.42
CA SER A 192 26.15 6.46 5.88
C SER A 192 24.76 6.16 5.31
N GLY A 193 24.07 7.18 4.80
CA GLY A 193 22.70 7.12 4.33
C GLY A 193 21.63 7.45 5.37
N GLN A 194 22.04 7.82 6.58
CA GLN A 194 21.13 8.34 7.58
C GLN A 194 20.73 9.77 7.22
N LEU A 195 19.44 10.08 7.37
CA LEU A 195 18.90 11.42 7.18
C LEU A 195 18.67 12.07 8.54
N GLU A 196 19.36 13.17 8.79
CA GLU A 196 19.05 14.06 9.89
C GLU A 196 18.08 15.15 9.43
N ILE A 197 16.96 15.29 10.14
CA ILE A 197 15.95 16.32 9.92
C ILE A 197 16.00 17.28 11.10
N ARG A 198 16.22 18.57 10.84
CA ARG A 198 16.24 19.61 11.86
C ARG A 198 15.11 20.62 11.65
N TRP A 199 14.54 21.13 12.74
CA TRP A 199 13.61 22.25 12.73
C TRP A 199 14.04 23.28 13.78
N SER A 200 13.36 24.42 13.77
CA SER A 200 13.52 25.43 14.80
C SER A 200 12.18 25.81 15.38
N SER A 201 12.15 25.96 16.70
CA SER A 201 11.02 26.56 17.41
C SER A 201 11.41 27.97 17.87
N LYS A 202 10.42 28.85 18.01
CA LYS A 202 10.66 30.15 18.66
C LYS A 202 10.88 29.89 20.17
N PHE A 203 11.86 30.55 20.79
CA PHE A 203 12.19 30.36 22.21
C PHE A 203 11.01 30.69 23.14
N ASN A 204 10.90 29.94 24.26
CA ASN A 204 10.07 30.25 25.45
C ASN A 204 8.55 30.41 25.25
N ILE A 205 7.85 29.37 24.79
CA ILE A 205 6.38 29.47 24.58
C ILE A 205 5.58 28.46 25.42
N SER A 206 6.26 27.58 26.16
CA SER A 206 5.63 26.65 27.09
C SER A 206 6.55 26.48 28.29
N VAL A 207 5.98 26.58 29.50
CA VAL A 207 6.66 26.23 30.76
C VAL A 207 6.78 24.70 30.89
N GLU A 208 5.88 23.98 30.23
CA GLU A 208 5.84 22.51 30.21
C GLU A 208 6.81 21.93 29.17
N PRO A 209 7.40 20.74 29.43
CA PRO A 209 8.19 19.98 28.46
C PRO A 209 7.47 19.77 27.14
N VAL A 210 8.13 20.17 26.06
CA VAL A 210 7.63 19.98 24.70
C VAL A 210 8.28 18.74 24.07
N LEU A 211 7.44 17.89 23.49
CA LEU A 211 7.84 16.78 22.64
C LEU A 211 7.42 17.07 21.19
N TYR A 212 8.24 16.64 20.26
CA TYR A 212 8.01 16.76 18.84
C TYR A 212 7.61 15.41 18.27
N VAL A 213 6.49 15.38 17.56
CA VAL A 213 6.02 14.21 16.80
C VAL A 213 6.33 14.46 15.34
N VAL A 214 7.13 13.58 14.74
CA VAL A 214 7.54 13.65 13.33
C VAL A 214 6.76 12.61 12.54
N GLN A 215 6.09 13.07 11.49
CA GLN A 215 5.40 12.20 10.54
C GLN A 215 6.04 12.27 9.16
N ARG A 216 5.98 11.14 8.46
CA ARG A 216 6.50 10.93 7.11
C ARG A 216 5.41 10.37 6.23
N ARG A 217 5.35 10.83 4.99
CA ARG A 217 4.68 10.13 3.89
C ARG A 217 5.62 10.07 2.69
N TRP A 218 5.34 9.17 1.75
CA TRP A 218 6.17 9.04 0.56
C TRP A 218 5.39 8.55 -0.66
N ASN A 219 5.92 8.81 -1.84
CA ASN A 219 5.40 8.29 -3.11
C ASN A 219 6.53 7.75 -4.00
N TYR A 220 6.20 6.80 -4.87
CA TYR A 220 7.08 6.38 -5.96
C TYR A 220 6.93 7.32 -7.16
N GLY A 221 7.96 7.42 -7.98
CA GLY A 221 7.88 8.12 -9.27
C GLY A 221 9.13 8.94 -9.60
N ILE A 222 9.16 9.44 -10.84
CA ILE A 222 10.20 10.37 -11.31
C ILE A 222 9.95 11.78 -10.76
N HIS A 223 8.68 12.09 -10.48
CA HIS A 223 8.24 13.37 -9.93
C HIS A 223 7.55 13.16 -8.57
N PRO A 224 7.62 14.15 -7.67
CA PRO A 224 6.83 14.14 -6.45
C PRO A 224 5.32 14.22 -6.78
N SER A 225 4.50 13.44 -6.07
CA SER A 225 3.05 13.39 -6.23
C SER A 225 2.40 13.28 -4.86
N GLU A 226 1.55 14.23 -4.50
CA GLU A 226 0.82 14.18 -3.23
C GLU A 226 -0.39 13.27 -3.28
N ASP A 227 -0.99 13.09 -4.46
CA ASP A 227 -2.16 12.23 -4.67
C ASP A 227 -1.80 10.74 -4.59
N ASP A 228 -0.59 10.39 -5.02
CA ASP A 228 -0.05 9.02 -4.97
C ASP A 228 0.73 8.75 -3.67
N ALA A 229 0.75 9.70 -2.73
CA ALA A 229 1.50 9.55 -1.49
C ALA A 229 0.79 8.61 -0.51
N THR A 230 1.59 7.86 0.24
CA THR A 230 1.09 7.07 1.37
C THR A 230 0.38 7.96 2.39
N GLU A 231 -0.41 7.33 3.26
CA GLU A 231 -0.87 8.00 4.47
C GLU A 231 0.32 8.46 5.35
N TRP A 232 0.04 9.44 6.20
CA TRP A 232 1.04 9.95 7.15
C TRP A 232 1.34 8.91 8.23
N GLN A 233 2.61 8.51 8.33
CA GLN A 233 3.10 7.59 9.34
C GLN A 233 3.94 8.35 10.38
N THR A 234 3.72 8.10 11.67
CA THR A 234 4.62 8.59 12.73
C THR A 234 5.94 7.83 12.66
N VAL A 235 7.05 8.55 12.58
CA VAL A 235 8.41 7.97 12.49
C VAL A 235 9.25 8.24 13.72
N ALA A 236 8.91 9.26 14.53
CA ALA A 236 9.62 9.55 15.77
C ALA A 236 8.81 10.44 16.72
N GLN A 237 9.12 10.28 18.01
CA GLN A 237 8.77 11.20 19.09
C GLN A 237 10.04 11.57 19.85
N THR A 238 10.38 12.86 19.91
CA THR A 238 11.65 13.34 20.48
C THR A 238 11.47 14.62 21.29
N ALA A 239 12.32 14.87 22.29
CA ALA A 239 12.39 16.15 22.98
C ALA A 239 13.33 17.15 22.28
N GLU A 240 14.12 16.68 21.32
CA GLU A 240 15.12 17.44 20.58
C GLU A 240 14.53 18.09 19.33
N GLU A 241 15.12 19.18 18.86
CA GLU A 241 14.69 19.87 17.63
C GLU A 241 15.21 19.21 16.34
N HIS A 242 15.60 17.94 16.44
CA HIS A 242 16.06 17.14 15.33
C HIS A 242 15.75 15.66 15.53
N VAL A 243 15.78 14.91 14.43
CA VAL A 243 15.69 13.44 14.43
C VAL A 243 16.61 12.86 13.37
N GLN A 244 17.19 11.70 13.66
CA GLN A 244 17.95 10.91 12.70
C GLN A 244 17.13 9.68 12.26
N LEU A 245 16.94 9.52 10.96
CA LEU A 245 16.22 8.41 10.34
C LEU A 245 17.19 7.56 9.53
N ALA A 246 17.24 6.25 9.79
CA ALA A 246 18.11 5.32 9.09
C ALA A 246 17.42 4.60 7.91
N ASP A 247 16.08 4.63 7.85
CA ASP A 247 15.25 3.85 6.93
C ASP A 247 14.81 4.66 5.69
N ILE A 248 15.68 5.55 5.21
CA ILE A 248 15.42 6.38 4.03
C ILE A 248 15.91 5.67 2.76
N ARG A 249 15.01 5.54 1.78
CA ARG A 249 15.22 4.81 0.53
C ARG A 249 15.48 5.78 -0.63
N ALA A 250 16.46 5.46 -1.47
CA ALA A 250 16.91 6.31 -2.60
C ALA A 250 15.86 6.60 -3.69
N SER A 251 14.85 5.74 -3.84
CA SER A 251 13.89 5.75 -4.94
C SER A 251 12.57 6.47 -4.63
N ARG A 252 12.41 6.96 -3.40
CA ARG A 252 11.16 7.53 -2.90
C ARG A 252 11.26 9.05 -2.77
N TRP A 253 10.15 9.71 -3.05
CA TRP A 253 9.95 11.10 -2.69
C TRP A 253 9.30 11.15 -1.32
N TYR A 254 9.93 11.83 -0.36
CA TYR A 254 9.47 11.95 1.01
C TYR A 254 8.93 13.34 1.29
N GLN A 255 7.89 13.41 2.12
CA GLN A 255 7.48 14.63 2.79
C GLN A 255 7.39 14.39 4.29
N PHE A 256 7.72 15.42 5.05
CA PHE A 256 7.73 15.39 6.50
C PHE A 256 6.85 16.51 7.06
N ARG A 257 6.28 16.26 8.24
CA ARG A 257 5.62 17.29 9.03
C ARG A 257 5.88 17.05 10.52
N VAL A 258 5.95 18.12 11.29
CA VAL A 258 6.30 18.08 12.72
C VAL A 258 5.24 18.78 13.54
N ALA A 259 4.79 18.16 14.63
CA ALA A 259 3.93 18.80 15.62
C ALA A 259 4.70 18.99 16.93
N ALA A 260 4.53 20.15 17.56
CA ALA A 260 4.96 20.36 18.94
C ALA A 260 3.81 20.03 19.89
N VAL A 261 4.08 19.23 20.92
CA VAL A 261 3.08 18.68 21.83
C VAL A 261 3.55 18.84 23.27
N ASN A 262 2.67 19.29 24.16
CA ASN A 262 2.88 19.19 25.60
C ASN A 262 1.64 18.59 26.29
N VAL A 263 1.62 18.54 27.63
CA VAL A 263 0.48 18.03 28.42
C VAL A 263 -0.86 18.71 28.05
N HIS A 264 -0.84 20.01 27.72
CA HIS A 264 -2.03 20.77 27.34
C HIS A 264 -2.49 20.50 25.90
N GLY A 265 -1.60 19.98 25.04
CA GLY A 265 -1.93 19.51 23.70
C GLY A 265 -1.03 20.09 22.60
N THR A 266 -1.61 20.36 21.42
CA THR A 266 -0.88 20.80 20.23
C THR A 266 -1.63 21.84 19.39
N ARG A 267 -0.89 22.63 18.60
CA ARG A 267 -1.44 23.47 17.52
C ARG A 267 -1.47 22.76 16.15
N GLY A 268 -1.20 21.45 16.14
CA GLY A 268 -1.19 20.61 14.94
C GLY A 268 0.16 20.59 14.22
N PHE A 269 0.26 19.71 13.22
CA PHE A 269 1.47 19.50 12.42
C PHE A 269 1.78 20.67 11.51
N THR A 270 3.07 20.96 11.25
CA THR A 270 3.55 21.87 10.19
C THR A 270 2.84 21.60 8.86
N ALA A 271 2.80 22.62 7.99
CA ALA A 271 2.52 22.34 6.58
C ALA A 271 3.54 21.27 6.09
N PRO A 272 3.15 20.38 5.16
CA PRO A 272 4.05 19.41 4.58
C PRO A 272 5.33 20.09 4.08
N SER A 273 6.48 19.48 4.36
CA SER A 273 7.77 19.99 3.90
C SER A 273 7.87 19.99 2.38
N LYS A 274 8.90 20.68 1.87
CA LYS A 274 9.38 20.41 0.51
C LYS A 274 9.72 18.93 0.38
N HIS A 275 9.54 18.40 -0.84
CA HIS A 275 9.87 17.01 -1.13
C HIS A 275 11.36 16.78 -0.96
N PHE A 276 11.71 15.76 -0.18
CA PHE A 276 13.07 15.26 -0.01
C PHE A 276 13.24 13.99 -0.84
N ARG A 277 14.37 13.89 -1.54
CA ARG A 277 14.81 12.67 -2.21
C ARG A 277 16.27 12.47 -1.89
N SER A 278 16.62 11.26 -1.49
CA SER A 278 17.99 10.89 -1.19
C SER A 278 18.88 11.05 -2.43
N SER A 279 20.11 11.51 -2.20
CA SER A 279 21.14 11.69 -3.22
C SER A 279 21.86 10.38 -3.56
N ARG A 280 21.64 9.32 -2.78
CA ARG A 280 22.25 8.00 -2.98
C ARG A 280 21.64 7.28 -4.16
N ASP A 281 22.46 6.46 -4.81
CA ASP A 281 21.96 5.52 -5.78
C ASP A 281 21.24 4.35 -5.10
N PRO A 282 20.15 3.84 -5.70
CA PRO A 282 19.42 2.69 -5.17
C PRO A 282 20.29 1.44 -5.17
N SER A 283 20.17 0.68 -4.09
CA SER A 283 20.88 -0.58 -3.93
C SER A 283 20.29 -1.69 -4.81
N ALA A 284 21.11 -2.71 -5.07
CA ALA A 284 20.62 -3.92 -5.73
C ALA A 284 19.56 -4.61 -4.88
N PRO A 285 18.56 -5.29 -5.50
CA PRO A 285 17.50 -5.95 -4.75
C PRO A 285 18.08 -7.02 -3.82
N PRO A 286 17.47 -7.25 -2.65
CA PRO A 286 17.93 -8.27 -1.72
C PRO A 286 17.84 -9.67 -2.35
N SER A 287 18.70 -10.57 -1.87
CA SER A 287 18.66 -11.97 -2.30
C SER A 287 17.34 -12.61 -1.86
N PRO A 288 16.63 -13.32 -2.75
CA PRO A 288 15.50 -14.15 -2.34
C PRO A 288 15.89 -15.17 -1.27
N THR A 289 14.99 -15.46 -0.35
CA THR A 289 15.15 -16.39 0.78
C THR A 289 14.00 -17.40 0.81
N ASN A 290 14.11 -18.40 1.69
CA ASN A 290 13.09 -19.44 1.89
C ASN A 290 12.65 -20.14 0.59
N LEU A 291 13.62 -20.48 -0.27
CA LEU A 291 13.36 -21.23 -1.49
C LEU A 291 12.81 -22.61 -1.10
N CYS A 292 11.64 -22.94 -1.62
CA CYS A 292 11.01 -24.23 -1.37
C CYS A 292 10.39 -24.77 -2.66
N VAL A 293 10.51 -26.09 -2.87
CA VAL A 293 9.84 -26.78 -3.97
C VAL A 293 8.63 -27.52 -3.42
N THR A 294 7.46 -27.23 -3.99
CA THR A 294 6.18 -27.86 -3.67
C THR A 294 5.53 -28.42 -4.94
N ASN A 295 4.47 -29.21 -4.78
CA ASN A 295 3.59 -29.67 -5.87
C ASN A 295 4.35 -30.26 -7.07
N ILE A 296 5.07 -31.37 -6.84
CA ILE A 296 5.71 -32.11 -7.93
C ILE A 296 4.65 -32.96 -8.62
N THR A 297 4.29 -32.60 -9.84
CA THR A 297 3.26 -33.27 -10.64
C THR A 297 3.87 -33.92 -11.88
N LEU A 298 3.38 -35.10 -12.25
CA LEU A 298 3.72 -35.73 -13.51
C LEU A 298 2.91 -35.05 -14.63
N GLY A 299 3.59 -34.47 -15.61
CA GLY A 299 2.96 -33.94 -16.82
C GLY A 299 2.71 -35.03 -17.86
N ASP A 300 1.88 -34.71 -18.85
CA ASP A 300 1.37 -35.65 -19.87
C ASP A 300 2.48 -36.30 -20.72
N GLU A 301 3.67 -35.70 -20.80
CA GLU A 301 4.84 -36.21 -21.54
C GLU A 301 5.79 -37.09 -20.69
N GLY A 302 5.39 -37.48 -19.48
CA GLY A 302 6.25 -38.24 -18.55
C GLY A 302 7.38 -37.41 -17.92
N MET A 303 7.42 -36.11 -18.17
CA MET A 303 8.28 -35.18 -17.43
C MET A 303 7.56 -34.61 -16.22
N LEU A 304 8.31 -34.41 -15.14
CA LEU A 304 7.81 -33.80 -13.91
C LEU A 304 7.81 -32.26 -14.02
N THR A 305 6.83 -31.64 -13.38
CA THR A 305 6.76 -30.20 -13.13
C THR A 305 6.77 -29.98 -11.62
N ALA A 306 7.54 -29.01 -11.13
CA ALA A 306 7.60 -28.71 -9.70
C ALA A 306 7.46 -27.20 -9.46
N ARG A 307 6.71 -26.80 -8.44
CA ARG A 307 6.53 -25.38 -8.10
C ARG A 307 7.63 -24.90 -7.16
N LEU A 308 8.42 -23.93 -7.59
CA LEU A 308 9.37 -23.21 -6.73
C LEU A 308 8.68 -21.98 -6.13
N ASN A 309 8.75 -21.82 -4.81
CA ASN A 309 8.30 -20.64 -4.07
C ASN A 309 9.48 -19.98 -3.35
N TRP A 310 9.41 -18.66 -3.12
CA TRP A 310 10.42 -17.90 -2.37
C TRP A 310 9.80 -16.68 -1.68
N THR A 311 10.58 -16.03 -0.82
CA THR A 311 10.25 -14.75 -0.19
C THR A 311 11.38 -13.74 -0.39
N LEU A 312 11.08 -12.44 -0.30
CA LEU A 312 12.11 -11.41 -0.17
C LEU A 312 12.28 -11.04 1.31
N PRO A 313 13.51 -11.00 1.85
CA PRO A 313 13.73 -10.75 3.27
C PRO A 313 13.45 -9.29 3.66
N GLU A 314 13.68 -8.35 2.73
CA GLU A 314 13.49 -6.93 2.94
C GLU A 314 12.82 -6.29 1.72
N GLU A 315 12.15 -5.16 1.91
CA GLU A 315 11.59 -4.39 0.81
C GLU A 315 12.73 -3.78 -0.02
N PRO A 316 12.76 -3.98 -1.34
CA PRO A 316 13.81 -3.44 -2.19
C PRO A 316 13.63 -1.93 -2.38
N ASP A 317 14.74 -1.20 -2.60
CA ASP A 317 14.68 0.22 -2.96
C ASP A 317 13.84 0.42 -4.22
N ILE A 318 14.03 -0.43 -5.22
CA ILE A 318 13.23 -0.41 -6.46
C ILE A 318 12.44 -1.71 -6.53
N PRO A 319 11.13 -1.67 -6.84
CA PRO A 319 10.34 -2.87 -7.05
C PRO A 319 11.01 -3.83 -8.04
N VAL A 320 11.05 -5.12 -7.69
CA VAL A 320 11.62 -6.15 -8.55
C VAL A 320 10.87 -6.14 -9.89
N HIS A 321 11.62 -6.03 -10.98
CA HIS A 321 11.03 -6.11 -12.32
C HIS A 321 10.79 -7.56 -12.72
N HIS A 322 11.77 -8.44 -12.46
CA HIS A 322 11.66 -9.86 -12.76
C HIS A 322 12.66 -10.70 -11.95
N TYR A 323 12.35 -11.99 -11.80
CA TYR A 323 13.28 -12.98 -11.30
C TYR A 323 13.81 -13.86 -12.43
N LYS A 324 15.07 -14.24 -12.33
CA LYS A 324 15.71 -15.24 -13.19
C LYS A 324 15.90 -16.52 -12.42
N VAL A 325 15.27 -17.57 -12.89
CA VAL A 325 15.36 -18.90 -12.30
C VAL A 325 16.18 -19.77 -13.24
N PHE A 326 17.15 -20.47 -12.69
CA PHE A 326 17.96 -21.44 -13.41
C PHE A 326 17.89 -22.77 -12.67
N TRP A 327 17.75 -23.87 -13.38
CA TRP A 327 17.90 -25.18 -12.75
C TRP A 327 18.79 -26.07 -13.59
N SER A 328 19.68 -26.79 -12.93
CA SER A 328 20.65 -27.68 -13.56
C SER A 328 20.65 -29.04 -12.91
N TRP A 329 20.91 -30.06 -13.70
CA TRP A 329 21.01 -31.46 -13.27
C TRP A 329 22.16 -32.14 -13.99
N THR A 330 22.70 -33.18 -13.37
CA THR A 330 23.77 -34.00 -13.93
C THR A 330 23.17 -35.17 -14.70
N VAL A 331 23.62 -35.37 -15.93
CA VAL A 331 23.23 -36.52 -16.74
C VAL A 331 24.31 -37.59 -16.64
N PRO A 332 23.97 -38.84 -16.29
CA PRO A 332 24.93 -39.95 -16.33
C PRO A 332 25.39 -40.18 -17.78
N THR A 333 26.68 -40.01 -18.04
CA THR A 333 27.31 -40.27 -19.35
C THR A 333 28.36 -41.36 -19.21
N LYS A 334 28.56 -42.20 -20.24
CA LYS A 334 29.64 -43.22 -20.30
C LYS A 334 31.07 -42.64 -20.31
N SER A 335 31.22 -41.34 -20.12
CA SER A 335 32.47 -40.57 -20.10
C SER A 335 32.83 -40.24 -18.66
N MET A 336 34.12 -40.21 -18.33
CA MET A 336 34.65 -39.85 -16.99
C MET A 336 34.26 -38.43 -16.51
N VAL A 337 33.70 -37.57 -17.37
CA VAL A 337 33.23 -36.22 -17.01
C VAL A 337 31.69 -36.15 -17.07
N PRO A 338 30.99 -35.93 -15.93
CA PRO A 338 29.55 -35.76 -15.91
C PRO A 338 29.10 -34.52 -16.67
N SER A 339 28.19 -34.66 -17.64
CA SER A 339 27.62 -33.52 -18.37
C SER A 339 26.50 -32.84 -17.55
N LYS A 340 26.60 -31.52 -17.32
CA LYS A 340 25.58 -30.71 -16.64
C LYS A 340 24.63 -30.09 -17.66
N LYS A 341 23.35 -30.45 -17.60
CA LYS A 341 22.29 -29.75 -18.35
C LYS A 341 21.75 -28.61 -17.51
N LYS A 342 21.36 -27.50 -18.16
CA LYS A 342 20.81 -26.31 -17.51
C LYS A 342 19.61 -25.77 -18.28
N ARG A 343 18.57 -25.37 -17.56
CA ARG A 343 17.39 -24.65 -18.07
C ARG A 343 17.27 -23.30 -17.36
N ARG A 344 16.52 -22.39 -17.97
CA ARG A 344 16.24 -21.06 -17.40
C ARG A 344 14.79 -20.65 -17.65
N LYS A 345 14.21 -19.91 -16.72
CA LYS A 345 12.89 -19.26 -16.85
C LYS A 345 12.97 -17.88 -16.23
N THR A 346 12.26 -16.92 -16.81
CA THR A 346 12.13 -15.56 -16.25
C THR A 346 10.68 -15.38 -15.83
N THR A 347 10.46 -14.85 -14.63
CA THR A 347 9.13 -14.63 -14.06
C THR A 347 8.98 -13.17 -13.63
N ASN A 348 7.74 -12.69 -13.55
CA ASN A 348 7.43 -11.32 -13.16
C ASN A 348 7.88 -11.05 -11.72
N GLY A 349 8.38 -9.85 -11.43
CA GLY A 349 8.80 -9.46 -10.08
C GLY A 349 7.66 -9.36 -9.07
N ALA A 350 6.40 -9.24 -9.52
CA ALA A 350 5.22 -9.31 -8.67
C ALA A 350 4.88 -10.74 -8.20
N GLN A 351 5.48 -11.77 -8.81
CA GLN A 351 5.25 -13.18 -8.46
C GLN A 351 6.39 -13.70 -7.58
N SER A 352 6.03 -14.46 -6.54
CA SER A 352 6.96 -15.11 -5.62
C SER A 352 7.04 -16.63 -5.84
N TRP A 353 6.61 -17.10 -7.01
CA TRP A 353 6.59 -18.51 -7.39
C TRP A 353 6.81 -18.71 -8.89
N VAL A 354 7.28 -19.90 -9.28
CA VAL A 354 7.37 -20.33 -10.68
C VAL A 354 7.31 -21.86 -10.81
N ASP A 355 6.67 -22.34 -11.86
CA ASP A 355 6.67 -23.77 -12.18
C ASP A 355 7.92 -24.14 -13.01
N LEU A 356 8.69 -25.10 -12.51
CA LEU A 356 9.89 -25.69 -13.11
C LEU A 356 9.46 -26.87 -13.97
N GLU A 357 9.44 -26.67 -15.29
CA GLU A 357 8.94 -27.66 -16.25
C GLU A 357 10.05 -28.55 -16.83
N GLY A 358 9.64 -29.76 -17.20
CA GLY A 358 10.46 -30.75 -17.88
C GLY A 358 11.62 -31.27 -17.02
N LEU A 359 11.31 -31.57 -15.77
CA LEU A 359 12.18 -32.27 -14.84
C LEU A 359 12.11 -33.78 -15.11
N GLN A 360 13.23 -34.47 -14.98
CA GLN A 360 13.35 -35.92 -15.14
C GLN A 360 13.14 -36.56 -13.77
N ALA A 361 12.41 -37.68 -13.71
CA ALA A 361 12.28 -38.46 -12.50
C ALA A 361 13.64 -38.99 -12.01
N ASN A 362 13.75 -39.23 -10.70
CA ASN A 362 14.93 -39.76 -10.00
C ASN A 362 16.23 -39.00 -10.31
N SER A 363 16.13 -37.68 -10.54
CA SER A 363 17.27 -36.81 -10.83
C SER A 363 17.43 -35.75 -9.74
N SER A 364 18.69 -35.34 -9.51
CA SER A 364 19.03 -34.27 -8.58
C SER A 364 19.19 -32.94 -9.31
N TYR A 365 18.53 -31.90 -8.79
CA TYR A 365 18.48 -30.57 -9.35
C TYR A 365 19.11 -29.54 -8.40
N THR A 366 19.83 -28.60 -9.00
CA THR A 366 20.27 -27.36 -8.35
C THR A 366 19.53 -26.20 -8.99
N VAL A 367 18.76 -25.48 -8.19
CA VAL A 367 18.04 -24.26 -8.60
C VAL A 367 18.82 -23.05 -8.13
N GLU A 368 19.03 -22.08 -9.02
CA GLU A 368 19.54 -20.75 -8.70
C GLU A 368 18.47 -19.70 -9.03
N LEU A 369 18.18 -18.79 -8.11
CA LEU A 369 17.22 -17.71 -8.26
C LEU A 369 17.90 -16.35 -8.08
N GLN A 370 17.62 -15.40 -8.96
CA GLN A 370 18.20 -14.05 -8.92
C GLN A 370 17.14 -12.98 -9.18
N ALA A 371 17.00 -12.01 -8.29
CA ALA A 371 16.13 -10.85 -8.46
C ALA A 371 16.82 -9.77 -9.32
N VAL A 372 16.03 -9.06 -10.13
CA VAL A 372 16.51 -7.99 -11.02
C VAL A 372 15.60 -6.77 -10.97
N THR A 373 16.20 -5.59 -10.82
CA THR A 373 15.54 -4.27 -10.89
C THR A 373 16.22 -3.39 -11.93
N TYR A 374 15.56 -2.30 -12.33
CA TYR A 374 16.11 -1.29 -13.25
C TYR A 374 16.05 0.10 -12.62
N TRP A 375 17.17 0.81 -12.69
CA TRP A 375 17.31 2.21 -12.30
C TRP A 375 17.75 3.02 -13.52
N GLY A 376 16.81 3.69 -14.19
CA GLY A 376 17.05 4.28 -15.50
C GLY A 376 17.53 3.21 -16.49
N GLN A 377 18.77 3.34 -16.99
CA GLN A 377 19.40 2.35 -17.88
C GLN A 377 20.24 1.30 -17.12
N VAL A 378 20.46 1.50 -15.81
CA VAL A 378 21.29 0.62 -14.99
C VAL A 378 20.47 -0.58 -14.53
N ARG A 379 21.02 -1.78 -14.73
CA ARG A 379 20.42 -3.03 -14.32
C ARG A 379 21.08 -3.54 -13.04
N LEU A 380 20.35 -3.52 -11.94
CA LEU A 380 20.82 -4.03 -10.66
C LEU A 380 20.34 -5.48 -10.45
N LYS A 381 21.18 -6.32 -9.83
CA LYS A 381 20.92 -7.75 -9.64
C LYS A 381 21.27 -8.17 -8.22
N SER A 382 20.44 -9.00 -7.61
CA SER A 382 20.76 -9.61 -6.32
C SER A 382 21.89 -10.63 -6.46
N SER A 383 22.46 -11.05 -5.32
CA SER A 383 23.14 -12.35 -5.26
C SER A 383 22.16 -13.48 -5.59
N LYS A 384 22.70 -14.63 -6.02
CA LYS A 384 21.89 -15.79 -6.36
C LYS A 384 21.56 -16.59 -5.10
N ALA A 385 20.29 -16.89 -4.89
CA ALA A 385 19.85 -17.87 -3.92
C ALA A 385 19.86 -19.27 -4.56
N SER A 386 20.31 -20.29 -3.83
CA SER A 386 20.39 -21.66 -4.35
C SER A 386 19.61 -22.66 -3.51
N LEU A 387 18.95 -23.61 -4.16
CA LEU A 387 18.26 -24.73 -3.52
C LEU A 387 18.61 -26.04 -4.25
N HIS A 388 18.92 -27.08 -3.49
CA HIS A 388 19.11 -28.43 -4.02
C HIS A 388 17.89 -29.28 -3.68
N PHE A 389 17.33 -29.98 -4.67
CA PHE A 389 16.22 -30.91 -4.46
C PHE A 389 16.31 -32.09 -5.43
N SER A 390 15.75 -33.23 -5.04
CA SER A 390 15.63 -34.40 -5.89
C SER A 390 14.17 -34.68 -6.22
N THR A 391 13.92 -35.20 -7.40
CA THR A 391 12.59 -35.64 -7.82
C THR A 391 12.47 -37.14 -7.56
N THR A 392 11.93 -37.57 -6.41
CA THR A 392 11.64 -38.99 -6.19
C THR A 392 10.30 -39.37 -6.82
N GLN A 393 10.23 -40.55 -7.43
CA GLN A 393 8.95 -41.15 -7.80
C GLN A 393 8.19 -41.43 -6.50
N SER A 394 7.17 -40.61 -6.21
CA SER A 394 6.35 -40.78 -5.01
C SER A 394 5.47 -42.01 -5.16
N ASN A 395 5.83 -43.10 -4.48
CA ASN A 395 4.88 -43.77 -3.59
C ASN A 395 5.34 -43.47 -2.15
N GLU A 396 4.56 -42.63 -1.49
CA GLU A 396 4.54 -42.22 -0.06
C GLU A 396 5.83 -41.95 0.73
N SER A 397 5.86 -40.73 1.29
CA SER A 397 6.39 -40.29 2.59
C SER A 397 7.84 -40.63 2.98
N VAL A 398 8.61 -39.60 3.36
CA VAL A 398 9.30 -39.49 4.68
C VAL A 398 10.20 -38.26 4.70
N LEU A 399 10.07 -37.49 5.79
CA LEU A 399 10.95 -36.41 6.24
C LEU A 399 12.43 -36.83 6.28
N LYS A 400 13.35 -35.90 5.98
CA LYS A 400 14.19 -35.26 7.03
C LYS A 400 15.21 -34.26 6.44
N SER A 401 15.24 -33.11 7.11
CA SER A 401 16.32 -32.11 7.14
C SER A 401 17.62 -32.72 7.69
N LYS A 402 18.77 -32.38 7.08
CA LYS A 402 20.00 -32.00 7.79
C LYS A 402 21.06 -31.32 6.87
N LYS A 403 21.39 -30.10 7.29
CA LYS A 403 22.61 -29.25 7.25
C LYS A 403 23.89 -29.67 6.47
N GLU A 404 24.49 -28.61 5.88
CA GLU A 404 25.94 -28.27 5.77
C GLU A 404 26.84 -29.16 4.87
N GLU A 405 27.82 -28.71 4.08
CA GLU A 405 28.41 -27.40 3.72
C GLU A 405 29.45 -27.67 2.58
N ILE A 406 30.02 -26.61 1.99
CA ILE A 406 31.31 -26.55 1.23
C ILE A 406 31.26 -26.61 -0.32
N SER A 407 31.54 -25.43 -0.87
CA SER A 407 32.02 -25.07 -2.23
C SER A 407 33.43 -25.63 -2.52
N PRO A 408 33.98 -25.70 -3.77
CA PRO A 408 34.25 -24.50 -4.56
C PRO A 408 34.21 -24.60 -6.12
N LEU A 409 33.92 -23.44 -6.70
CA LEU A 409 34.57 -22.77 -7.84
C LEU A 409 34.69 -23.46 -9.23
N GLY A 410 34.20 -22.76 -10.26
CA GLY A 410 34.51 -23.02 -11.66
C GLY A 410 33.70 -22.16 -12.63
N SER A 411 34.32 -21.10 -13.13
CA SER A 411 33.96 -20.25 -14.29
C SER A 411 33.52 -21.06 -15.52
N THR A 412 32.70 -20.61 -16.48
CA THR A 412 32.83 -19.44 -17.37
C THR A 412 31.55 -19.19 -18.18
N LEU A 413 31.41 -17.96 -18.67
CA LEU A 413 30.45 -17.41 -19.63
C LEU A 413 30.06 -18.33 -20.81
N ALA A 414 28.75 -18.38 -21.14
CA ALA A 414 28.28 -18.63 -22.51
C ALA A 414 26.90 -17.95 -22.77
N LYS A 415 26.76 -17.40 -23.96
CA LYS A 415 25.78 -16.41 -24.45
C LYS A 415 24.80 -17.07 -25.45
N ARG A 416 23.63 -16.43 -25.72
CA ARG A 416 22.66 -16.57 -26.88
C ARG A 416 21.26 -17.19 -26.59
N LEU A 417 20.12 -16.95 -27.29
CA LEU A 417 19.59 -16.05 -28.36
C LEU A 417 18.01 -16.16 -28.34
N SER A 418 17.23 -15.18 -28.87
CA SER A 418 15.74 -15.06 -28.80
C SER A 418 15.02 -15.13 -30.18
N GLY A 419 13.72 -15.46 -30.23
CA GLY A 419 12.85 -15.60 -31.45
C GLY A 419 12.21 -14.31 -32.01
N PRO A 420 11.46 -14.36 -33.15
CA PRO A 420 11.18 -13.18 -33.99
C PRO A 420 9.87 -12.38 -33.79
N LEU A 421 8.83 -12.93 -33.15
CA LEU A 421 7.52 -12.28 -32.92
C LEU A 421 7.22 -12.27 -31.40
N GLU A 422 7.03 -11.09 -30.81
CA GLU A 422 6.84 -10.88 -29.37
C GLU A 422 5.48 -10.23 -29.09
N VAL A 423 4.76 -10.72 -28.08
CA VAL A 423 3.46 -10.18 -27.66
C VAL A 423 3.61 -9.51 -26.30
N GLY A 424 3.14 -8.27 -26.19
CA GLY A 424 3.12 -7.49 -24.95
C GLY A 424 2.03 -7.94 -23.98
N THR A 425 2.04 -7.37 -22.78
CA THR A 425 1.02 -7.66 -21.77
C THR A 425 -0.31 -7.02 -22.15
N PRO A 426 -1.45 -7.76 -22.05
CA PRO A 426 -2.78 -7.18 -22.22
C PRO A 426 -3.05 -6.07 -21.20
N PHE A 427 -3.58 -4.95 -21.67
CA PHE A 427 -3.91 -3.78 -20.86
C PHE A 427 -5.32 -3.29 -21.18
N TYR A 428 -5.99 -2.69 -20.20
CA TYR A 428 -7.34 -2.17 -20.36
C TYR A 428 -7.28 -0.64 -20.48
N GLN A 429 -7.64 -0.12 -21.64
CA GLN A 429 -7.59 1.30 -21.95
C GLN A 429 -8.77 1.67 -22.86
N ASP A 430 -9.37 2.83 -22.62
CA ASP A 430 -10.51 3.37 -23.39
C ASP A 430 -11.73 2.41 -23.46
N GLY A 431 -12.01 1.72 -22.36
CA GLY A 431 -13.16 0.82 -22.24
C GLY A 431 -12.99 -0.54 -22.94
N GLN A 432 -11.80 -0.84 -23.49
CA GLN A 432 -11.54 -2.08 -24.20
C GLN A 432 -10.24 -2.72 -23.73
N LEU A 433 -10.20 -4.05 -23.74
CA LEU A 433 -8.96 -4.80 -23.51
C LEU A 433 -8.15 -4.81 -24.81
N GLN A 434 -6.88 -4.45 -24.71
CA GLN A 434 -5.98 -4.33 -25.85
C GLN A 434 -4.65 -5.07 -25.60
N VAL A 435 -3.98 -5.50 -26.66
CA VAL A 435 -2.65 -6.12 -26.61
C VAL A 435 -1.77 -5.53 -27.69
N ARG A 436 -0.53 -5.16 -27.35
CA ARG A 436 0.46 -4.71 -28.33
C ARG A 436 1.30 -5.90 -28.82
N VAL A 437 1.40 -6.08 -30.12
CA VAL A 437 2.20 -7.15 -30.77
C VAL A 437 3.35 -6.50 -31.54
N TYR A 438 4.55 -7.07 -31.46
CA TYR A 438 5.78 -6.57 -32.08
C TYR A 438 6.47 -7.66 -32.90
N TRP A 439 7.05 -7.30 -34.04
CA TRP A 439 7.89 -8.21 -34.84
C TRP A 439 9.22 -7.58 -35.22
N LYS A 440 10.22 -8.44 -35.46
CA LYS A 440 11.54 -8.01 -35.89
C LYS A 440 11.49 -7.51 -37.34
N ASN A 441 11.74 -6.22 -37.54
CA ASN A 441 11.90 -5.66 -38.88
C ASN A 441 13.18 -6.24 -39.52
N ARG A 442 13.03 -7.00 -40.62
CA ARG A 442 14.15 -7.68 -41.29
C ARG A 442 14.96 -6.77 -42.22
N GLY A 443 14.69 -5.46 -42.23
CA GLY A 443 15.49 -4.48 -42.99
C GLY A 443 15.35 -4.63 -44.50
N ASP A 444 14.25 -5.21 -44.97
CA ASP A 444 13.99 -5.46 -46.40
C ASP A 444 13.22 -4.26 -46.98
N PRO A 445 13.86 -3.40 -47.81
CA PRO A 445 13.29 -2.11 -48.25
C PRO A 445 12.07 -2.23 -49.18
N ALA A 446 11.64 -3.46 -49.51
CA ALA A 446 10.50 -3.75 -50.37
C ALA A 446 9.20 -4.11 -49.63
N VAL A 447 9.18 -4.11 -48.28
CA VAL A 447 7.96 -4.38 -47.48
C VAL A 447 7.28 -3.06 -47.14
N SER A 448 6.15 -2.76 -47.80
CA SER A 448 5.47 -1.48 -47.64
C SER A 448 4.39 -1.46 -46.56
N ARG A 449 3.78 -2.62 -46.23
CA ARG A 449 2.67 -2.79 -45.26
C ARG A 449 2.63 -4.22 -44.69
N TYR A 450 2.23 -4.35 -43.42
CA TYR A 450 1.96 -5.61 -42.73
C TYR A 450 0.45 -5.79 -42.55
N HIS A 451 -0.07 -6.96 -42.90
CA HIS A 451 -1.46 -7.33 -42.62
C HIS A 451 -1.50 -8.27 -41.41
N VAL A 452 -2.15 -7.82 -40.34
CA VAL A 452 -2.26 -8.55 -39.07
C VAL A 452 -3.68 -9.06 -38.92
N GLN A 453 -3.84 -10.35 -38.67
CA GLN A 453 -5.13 -10.98 -38.40
C GLN A 453 -5.10 -11.65 -37.04
N TRP A 454 -6.17 -11.52 -36.25
CA TRP A 454 -6.32 -12.21 -34.99
C TRP A 454 -7.70 -12.86 -34.86
N MET A 455 -7.75 -14.02 -34.21
CA MET A 455 -8.99 -14.75 -33.97
C MET A 455 -8.96 -15.46 -32.62
N THR A 456 -10.13 -15.60 -31.99
CA THR A 456 -10.28 -16.41 -30.77
C THR A 456 -10.15 -17.89 -31.10
N GLU A 457 -9.24 -18.61 -30.43
CA GLU A 457 -9.19 -20.08 -30.48
C GLU A 457 -10.21 -20.69 -29.54
N TYR A 458 -10.31 -20.18 -28.31
CA TYR A 458 -11.34 -20.53 -27.33
C TYR A 458 -11.45 -19.45 -26.26
N CYS A 459 -12.61 -19.38 -25.61
CA CYS A 459 -12.91 -18.46 -24.51
C CYS A 459 -13.51 -19.24 -23.34
N SER A 460 -13.24 -18.81 -22.11
CA SER A 460 -13.87 -19.41 -20.93
C SER A 460 -15.38 -19.13 -20.83
N HIS A 461 -15.84 -18.07 -21.49
CA HIS A 461 -17.26 -17.77 -21.69
C HIS A 461 -17.63 -18.21 -23.11
N ASN A 462 -18.81 -18.81 -23.32
CA ASN A 462 -19.25 -19.37 -24.63
C ASN A 462 -19.53 -18.30 -25.72
N GLU A 463 -18.80 -17.19 -25.69
CA GLU A 463 -18.79 -16.15 -26.71
C GLU A 463 -17.55 -16.32 -27.60
N THR A 464 -17.75 -16.42 -28.90
CA THR A 464 -16.65 -16.46 -29.88
C THR A 464 -16.78 -15.28 -30.82
N ARG A 465 -15.70 -14.51 -30.96
CA ARG A 465 -15.66 -13.35 -31.85
C ARG A 465 -15.00 -13.74 -33.17
N GLY A 466 -15.57 -13.30 -34.29
CA GLY A 466 -15.05 -13.59 -35.62
C GLY A 466 -13.61 -13.07 -35.83
N PRO A 467 -12.90 -13.53 -36.87
CA PRO A 467 -11.53 -13.10 -37.16
C PRO A 467 -11.48 -11.61 -37.54
N GLU A 468 -10.71 -10.83 -36.79
CA GLU A 468 -10.50 -9.40 -37.04
C GLU A 468 -9.15 -9.17 -37.75
N LYS A 469 -9.08 -8.11 -38.56
CA LYS A 469 -7.94 -7.81 -39.44
C LYS A 469 -7.60 -6.34 -39.37
N SER A 470 -6.30 -6.03 -39.41
CA SER A 470 -5.80 -4.66 -39.48
C SER A 470 -4.50 -4.59 -40.29
N VAL A 471 -4.16 -3.40 -40.77
CA VAL A 471 -2.96 -3.15 -41.58
C VAL A 471 -2.14 -2.06 -40.93
N THR A 472 -0.84 -2.29 -40.75
CA THR A 472 0.10 -1.31 -40.20
C THR A 472 1.35 -1.19 -41.07
N GLN A 473 1.99 -0.02 -41.03
CA GLN A 473 3.30 0.20 -41.63
C GLN A 473 4.43 0.06 -40.60
N GLU A 474 4.09 0.10 -39.31
CA GLU A 474 5.04 -0.02 -38.22
C GLU A 474 5.32 -1.49 -37.89
N ASN A 475 6.41 -1.76 -37.17
CA ASN A 475 6.77 -3.11 -36.74
C ASN A 475 6.04 -3.56 -35.46
N TYR A 476 4.94 -2.89 -35.12
CA TYR A 476 4.02 -3.23 -34.06
C TYR A 476 2.58 -2.80 -34.37
N ILE A 477 1.62 -3.35 -33.63
CA ILE A 477 0.21 -2.92 -33.65
C ILE A 477 -0.46 -3.16 -32.30
N ASN A 478 -1.43 -2.30 -31.93
CA ASN A 478 -2.36 -2.56 -30.83
C ASN A 478 -3.58 -3.28 -31.37
N LEU A 479 -3.90 -4.44 -30.81
CA LEU A 479 -5.11 -5.20 -31.11
C LEU A 479 -6.20 -4.76 -30.12
N PRO A 480 -7.23 -3.99 -30.55
CA PRO A 480 -8.27 -3.52 -29.65
C PRO A 480 -9.39 -4.56 -29.48
N GLY A 481 -10.33 -4.30 -28.56
CA GLY A 481 -11.58 -5.05 -28.46
C GLY A 481 -11.44 -6.53 -28.09
N LEU A 482 -10.39 -6.93 -27.37
CA LEU A 482 -10.20 -8.32 -26.99
C LEU A 482 -11.16 -8.70 -25.85
N LEU A 483 -11.66 -9.93 -25.89
CA LEU A 483 -12.45 -10.52 -24.80
C LEU A 483 -11.56 -11.00 -23.65
N PHE A 484 -12.08 -10.98 -22.42
CA PHE A 484 -11.39 -11.50 -21.25
C PHE A 484 -11.36 -13.04 -21.24
N SER A 485 -10.34 -13.64 -20.62
CA SER A 485 -10.21 -15.10 -20.45
C SER A 485 -10.27 -15.90 -21.76
N CYS A 486 -9.80 -15.33 -22.87
CA CYS A 486 -9.73 -15.96 -24.17
C CYS A 486 -8.29 -16.20 -24.63
N LYS A 487 -8.11 -17.25 -25.42
CA LYS A 487 -6.87 -17.48 -26.17
C LYS A 487 -7.04 -16.97 -27.60
N TYR A 488 -6.13 -16.10 -28.03
CA TYR A 488 -6.11 -15.55 -29.38
C TYR A 488 -4.90 -16.08 -30.15
N LYS A 489 -5.11 -16.33 -31.45
CA LYS A 489 -4.04 -16.57 -32.42
C LYS A 489 -3.89 -15.34 -33.30
N VAL A 490 -2.68 -14.78 -33.35
CA VAL A 490 -2.34 -13.64 -34.22
C VAL A 490 -1.38 -14.10 -35.32
N THR A 491 -1.68 -13.72 -36.56
CA THR A 491 -0.89 -13.98 -37.75
C THR A 491 -0.48 -12.66 -38.40
N VAL A 492 0.80 -12.51 -38.70
CA VAL A 492 1.35 -11.32 -39.38
C VAL A 492 1.83 -11.73 -40.77
N HIS A 493 1.26 -11.09 -41.79
CA HIS A 493 1.59 -11.30 -43.19
C HIS A 493 2.34 -10.08 -43.75
N MET A 494 3.49 -10.32 -44.39
CA MET A 494 4.22 -9.27 -45.11
C MET A 494 3.75 -9.23 -46.57
N LEU A 495 3.31 -8.07 -47.05
CA LEU A 495 2.95 -7.89 -48.45
C LEU A 495 4.20 -7.50 -49.26
N LYS A 496 4.73 -8.43 -50.05
CA LYS A 496 5.73 -8.14 -51.09
C LYS A 496 5.02 -7.97 -52.43
N SER A 497 5.50 -7.05 -53.28
CA SER A 497 4.85 -6.69 -54.55
C SER A 497 4.67 -7.84 -55.56
N LYS A 498 5.34 -9.01 -55.41
CA LYS A 498 5.19 -10.15 -56.35
C LYS A 498 5.26 -11.58 -55.78
N ARG A 499 5.20 -11.84 -54.46
CA ARG A 499 5.05 -13.22 -53.90
C ARG A 499 4.61 -13.21 -52.42
N ARG A 500 3.69 -14.12 -52.01
CA ARG A 500 3.29 -14.33 -50.60
C ARG A 500 4.49 -14.87 -49.78
N SER A 501 4.86 -14.20 -48.70
CA SER A 501 5.91 -14.64 -47.75
C SER A 501 5.33 -15.52 -46.64
N LYS A 502 6.19 -16.32 -45.98
CA LYS A 502 5.87 -17.21 -44.85
C LYS A 502 5.21 -16.45 -43.69
N ASP A 503 4.06 -16.94 -43.25
CA ASP A 503 3.27 -16.34 -42.16
C ASP A 503 3.95 -16.57 -40.80
N GLU A 504 4.21 -15.49 -40.06
CA GLU A 504 4.66 -15.58 -38.67
C GLU A 504 3.42 -15.53 -37.76
N SER A 505 3.23 -16.56 -36.93
CA SER A 505 2.06 -16.67 -36.05
C SER A 505 2.48 -16.96 -34.61
N THR A 506 1.75 -16.39 -33.67
CA THR A 506 1.91 -16.64 -32.23
C THR A 506 0.55 -16.62 -31.55
N THR A 507 0.46 -17.19 -30.36
CA THR A 507 -0.78 -17.23 -29.57
C THR A 507 -0.56 -16.53 -28.24
N PHE A 508 -1.58 -15.83 -27.75
CA PHE A 508 -1.55 -15.17 -26.46
C PHE A 508 -2.87 -15.36 -25.70
N LEU A 509 -2.81 -15.21 -24.38
CA LEU A 509 -3.95 -15.34 -23.48
C LEU A 509 -4.30 -13.97 -22.88
N THR A 510 -5.57 -13.61 -22.94
CA THR A 510 -6.10 -12.43 -22.26
C THR A 510 -6.46 -12.77 -20.82
N PRO A 511 -6.17 -11.90 -19.85
CA PRO A 511 -6.49 -12.11 -18.44
C PRO A 511 -8.00 -12.13 -18.20
N SER A 512 -8.42 -12.63 -17.02
CA SER A 512 -9.79 -12.47 -16.56
C SER A 512 -10.06 -11.03 -16.12
N CYS A 513 -11.33 -10.61 -16.18
CA CYS A 513 -11.72 -9.26 -15.77
C CYS A 513 -11.37 -8.97 -14.30
N ALA A 514 -11.52 -9.97 -13.41
CA ALA A 514 -11.12 -9.88 -12.00
C ALA A 514 -9.61 -9.62 -11.83
N THR A 515 -8.76 -10.17 -12.70
CA THR A 515 -7.30 -9.97 -12.66
C THR A 515 -6.88 -8.56 -13.06
N ILE A 516 -7.66 -7.89 -13.92
CA ILE A 516 -7.43 -6.49 -14.29
C ILE A 516 -8.03 -5.56 -13.22
N ARG A 517 -9.21 -5.89 -12.68
CA ARG A 517 -9.86 -5.14 -11.59
C ARG A 517 -9.03 -5.13 -10.31
N SER A 518 -8.36 -6.23 -9.96
CA SER A 518 -7.47 -6.26 -8.79
C SER A 518 -6.20 -5.42 -8.94
N LYS A 519 -5.90 -4.98 -10.17
CA LYS A 519 -4.73 -4.15 -10.49
C LYS A 519 -5.08 -2.70 -10.81
N THR A 520 -6.36 -2.33 -10.78
CA THR A 520 -6.83 -0.98 -11.13
C THR A 520 -7.87 -0.47 -10.14
N HIS A 521 -7.70 0.76 -9.65
CA HIS A 521 -8.63 1.39 -8.71
C HIS A 521 -9.96 1.87 -9.35
N LYS A 522 -10.11 1.72 -10.68
CA LYS A 522 -11.32 2.12 -11.43
C LYS A 522 -12.24 0.93 -11.64
N HIS A 523 -13.55 1.14 -11.52
CA HIS A 523 -14.55 0.11 -11.75
C HIS A 523 -14.56 -0.29 -13.24
N ILE A 524 -14.25 -1.56 -13.53
CA ILE A 524 -14.30 -2.13 -14.88
C ILE A 524 -15.57 -2.97 -14.97
N PRO A 525 -16.53 -2.65 -15.87
CA PRO A 525 -17.71 -3.47 -16.06
C PRO A 525 -17.30 -4.80 -16.73
N CYS A 526 -17.45 -5.90 -15.99
CA CYS A 526 -17.12 -7.24 -16.46
C CYS A 526 -18.34 -7.90 -17.12
N PRO A 527 -18.23 -8.43 -18.35
CA PRO A 527 -19.29 -9.26 -18.91
C PRO A 527 -19.44 -10.53 -18.06
N GLY A 528 -20.62 -10.71 -17.46
CA GLY A 528 -20.93 -11.79 -16.51
C GLY A 528 -21.31 -11.32 -15.09
N GLU A 529 -21.07 -10.05 -14.74
CA GLU A 529 -21.66 -9.43 -13.54
C GLU A 529 -22.86 -8.55 -13.91
N GLY A 530 -23.97 -9.21 -14.19
CA GLY A 530 -25.32 -8.67 -13.99
C GLY A 530 -26.15 -9.86 -13.49
N GLY A 531 -26.77 -9.87 -12.32
CA GLY A 531 -27.15 -8.83 -11.41
C GLY A 531 -28.48 -9.30 -10.81
N ASN A 532 -28.51 -9.59 -9.50
CA ASN A 532 -29.77 -9.54 -8.76
C ASN A 532 -29.95 -8.12 -8.24
N TYR A 533 -29.99 -7.17 -9.19
CA TYR A 533 -30.53 -5.83 -9.03
C TYR A 533 -31.23 -5.55 -10.35
N ARG A 534 -32.56 -5.50 -10.28
CA ARG A 534 -33.43 -5.13 -11.40
C ARG A 534 -33.03 -3.73 -11.87
N ALA A 535 -32.35 -3.65 -13.00
CA ALA A 535 -32.36 -2.44 -13.81
C ALA A 535 -33.68 -2.42 -14.57
N SER A 536 -34.59 -1.55 -14.14
CA SER A 536 -35.69 -1.10 -14.99
C SER A 536 -35.11 -0.24 -16.10
N GLU A 537 -34.83 -0.84 -17.26
CA GLU A 537 -34.77 -0.09 -18.51
C GLU A 537 -36.16 0.46 -18.81
N SER A 538 -36.25 1.77 -18.99
CA SER A 538 -37.30 2.39 -19.80
C SER A 538 -36.62 3.29 -20.81
N PHE A 539 -36.40 2.76 -22.01
CA PHE A 539 -36.23 3.56 -23.21
C PHE A 539 -37.62 3.95 -23.70
N GLY A 540 -37.91 5.24 -23.67
CA GLY A 540 -39.08 5.86 -24.28
C GLY A 540 -38.66 7.10 -25.05
N GLN A 541 -38.62 6.95 -26.37
CA GLN A 541 -38.46 7.98 -27.41
C GLN A 541 -39.28 9.26 -27.20
N ALA A 542 -38.64 10.42 -27.38
CA ALA A 542 -39.15 11.63 -28.08
C ALA A 542 -38.04 12.70 -28.06
N ARG A 543 -37.28 12.91 -29.13
CA ARG A 543 -37.49 13.90 -30.21
C ARG A 543 -37.88 15.31 -29.77
N GLU A 544 -37.10 16.25 -30.31
CA GLU A 544 -37.44 17.62 -30.71
C GLU A 544 -37.28 18.79 -29.71
N SER A 545 -36.37 19.69 -30.13
CA SER A 545 -36.53 21.16 -30.13
C SER A 545 -36.34 21.92 -28.82
N TYR A 546 -35.26 22.69 -28.70
CA TYR A 546 -35.25 24.15 -28.96
C TYR A 546 -33.87 24.72 -28.59
N GLY A 547 -33.28 25.47 -29.51
CA GLY A 547 -32.14 26.34 -29.23
C GLY A 547 -32.57 27.68 -28.62
N PHE A 548 -31.56 28.56 -28.47
CA PHE A 548 -31.59 29.93 -27.93
C PHE A 548 -31.67 30.00 -26.38
N LEU A 549 -30.93 30.85 -25.65
CA LEU A 549 -30.28 32.11 -25.97
C LEU A 549 -29.14 32.41 -24.98
N PHE A 550 -28.13 33.12 -25.50
CA PHE A 550 -27.14 33.92 -24.78
C PHE A 550 -27.77 35.18 -24.13
N HIS A 551 -26.99 35.81 -23.24
CA HIS A 551 -27.20 37.05 -22.44
C HIS A 551 -27.94 36.86 -21.11
N GLN A 552 -27.46 37.35 -19.97
CA GLN A 552 -26.56 38.48 -19.69
C GLN A 552 -25.79 38.23 -18.39
#